data_AF-A0A9D1SPF9-F1
#
_entry.id   AF-A0A9D1SPF9-F1
#
_cell.length_a   1.000
_cell.length_b   1.000
_cell.length_c   1.000
_cell.angle_alpha   90.00
_cell.angle_beta   90.00
_cell.angle_gamma   90.00
#
_symmetry.space_group_name_H-M   'P 1'
#
loop_
_entity.id
_entity.type
_entity.pdbx_description
1 polymer ?
#
loop_
_entity_poly.entity_id
_entity_poly.type
_entity_poly.pdbx_seq_one_letter_code
_entity_poly.pdbx_strand_id
1 'polypeptide(L)'
;MAYDALSLSVLCRELSEKLTGGKITKIYQPERDEIILFVFNRQTYKVVISANAGVNRIHLTQMPTDNPKTAPAFCMLLRKHLTNAAIEQITQMPYERVLDFTLSGSDELGYRQSLHLIFELTGKTSNIILTDGEYIVYDSIKHLPQDIGTSRIIMTGAKYKFFLPQNKIPPFDAARVKLFLQNNAQPLSKALAENLLGVSQATVNEVLFGIDENDFTEKNLQRVLQRLESYRANLQNPRPNVVLNRGMPTDVCPFDYLSKRGEKKFFETLNEAHDYYYFTADKIQRFNDKAKSVNTVIKNAVSRTQKKLAIQRQTVLEAEKRETYRQYGDLILANLWQKPVGNKLICDDYYNGGRAEIPLDETLSLQQNAQAYYKKYRKLKSAAEHNARLVEENEKLLQYLLTVKQNMAYCSEAEDVQQIRSELEGAGLIKQSRTKVKEPPVKPLRYNVHGFDVYVGKNNVQNNFVTFRLASANDLWLHTQKIHSSHVVISAEGDVPDKVILGAAEICAYFSQAAEGSKIPVDYTLRKNVKKPPHAPLGFVVYTDFKTVIVNPDRHTEWLV
;
A
#
# COMPACT_ATOMS: atom_id res chain seq x y z
N MET A 1 -8.88 16.59 5.76
CA MET A 1 -9.82 16.14 6.80
C MET A 1 -10.31 17.31 7.62
N ALA A 2 -11.61 17.57 7.60
CA ALA A 2 -12.27 18.52 8.49
C ALA A 2 -12.53 17.89 9.88
N TYR A 3 -11.51 17.26 10.50
CA TYR A 3 -11.67 16.68 11.85
C TYR A 3 -11.49 17.76 12.92
N ASP A 4 -12.42 18.71 12.92
CA ASP A 4 -12.46 19.85 13.84
C ASP A 4 -13.45 19.63 14.99
N ALA A 5 -13.50 20.58 15.93
CA ALA A 5 -14.35 20.45 17.10
C ALA A 5 -15.83 20.48 16.72
N LEU A 6 -16.20 21.19 15.65
CA LEU A 6 -17.57 21.26 15.17
C LEU A 6 -18.03 19.91 14.60
N SER A 7 -17.20 19.25 13.80
CA SER A 7 -17.50 17.92 13.27
C SER A 7 -17.51 16.86 14.37
N LEU A 8 -16.61 16.98 15.36
CA LEU A 8 -16.60 16.11 16.54
C LEU A 8 -17.89 16.22 17.36
N SER A 9 -18.56 17.38 17.38
CA SER A 9 -19.84 17.54 18.09
C SER A 9 -20.95 16.65 17.55
N VAL A 10 -20.95 16.40 16.24
CA VAL A 10 -21.90 15.49 15.59
C VAL A 10 -21.61 14.05 16.02
N LEU A 11 -20.34 13.62 16.00
CA LEU A 11 -19.93 12.31 16.51
C LEU A 11 -20.23 12.16 18.00
N CYS A 12 -19.99 13.19 18.80
CA CYS A 12 -20.30 13.19 20.23
C CYS A 12 -21.78 12.92 20.46
N ARG A 13 -22.67 13.62 19.75
CA ARG A 13 -24.12 13.37 19.83
C ARG A 13 -24.48 11.94 19.43
N GLU A 14 -23.98 11.45 18.29
CA GLU A 14 -24.27 10.09 17.83
C GLU A 14 -23.76 9.02 18.82
N LEU A 15 -22.58 9.22 19.42
CA LEU A 15 -22.03 8.35 20.47
C LEU A 15 -22.89 8.41 21.74
N SER A 16 -23.26 9.61 22.19
CA SER A 16 -24.14 9.81 23.35
C SER A 16 -25.47 9.09 23.19
N GLU A 17 -26.09 9.17 22.02
CA GLU A 17 -27.37 8.51 21.73
C GLU A 17 -27.30 6.98 21.79
N LYS A 18 -26.16 6.38 21.40
CA LYS A 18 -25.99 4.93 21.35
C LYS A 18 -25.38 4.32 22.60
N LEU A 19 -24.51 5.06 23.30
CA LEU A 19 -23.63 4.51 24.33
C LEU A 19 -24.01 4.89 25.76
N THR A 20 -24.71 6.01 25.97
CA THR A 20 -25.15 6.43 27.31
C THR A 20 -26.06 5.37 27.94
N GLY A 21 -25.80 5.03 29.21
CA GLY A 21 -26.43 3.92 29.94
C GLY A 21 -25.86 2.53 29.61
N GLY A 22 -24.99 2.43 28.59
CA GLY A 22 -24.33 1.20 28.20
C GLY A 22 -23.20 0.79 29.15
N LYS A 23 -22.86 -0.50 29.15
CA LYS A 23 -21.75 -1.05 29.97
C LYS A 23 -20.56 -1.46 29.12
N ILE A 24 -19.35 -1.12 29.55
CA ILE A 24 -18.12 -1.56 28.88
C ILE A 24 -17.86 -3.03 29.23
N THR A 25 -17.99 -3.92 28.25
CA THR A 25 -17.88 -5.37 28.43
C THR A 25 -16.48 -5.92 28.12
N LYS A 26 -15.80 -5.37 27.12
CA LYS A 26 -14.46 -5.79 26.70
C LYS A 26 -13.65 -4.57 26.26
N ILE A 27 -12.33 -4.67 26.47
CA ILE A 27 -11.37 -3.64 26.08
C ILE A 27 -10.20 -4.32 25.39
N TYR A 28 -9.89 -3.85 24.18
CA TYR A 28 -8.71 -4.27 23.41
C TYR A 28 -7.84 -3.08 23.06
N GLN A 29 -6.56 -3.36 22.82
CA GLN A 29 -5.58 -2.40 22.33
C GLN A 29 -4.86 -3.07 21.15
N PRO A 30 -5.41 -2.98 19.91
CA PRO A 30 -4.83 -3.62 18.73
C PRO A 30 -3.46 -3.04 18.36
N GLU A 31 -3.30 -1.73 18.49
CA GLU A 31 -2.09 -0.98 18.17
C GLU A 31 -1.59 -0.20 19.39
N ARG A 32 -0.34 0.26 19.33
CA ARG A 32 0.28 1.00 20.45
C ARG A 32 -0.54 2.21 20.92
N ASP A 33 -1.14 2.93 19.97
CA ASP A 33 -1.86 4.18 20.20
C ASP A 33 -3.39 4.05 19.96
N GLU A 34 -3.94 2.83 19.85
CA GLU A 34 -5.35 2.60 19.55
C GLU A 34 -6.01 1.65 20.54
N ILE A 35 -7.20 1.99 21.03
CA ILE A 35 -8.03 1.10 21.86
C ILE A 35 -9.39 0.87 21.21
N ILE A 36 -10.01 -0.24 21.60
CA ILE A 36 -11.37 -0.60 21.22
C ILE A 36 -12.16 -0.93 22.48
N LEU A 37 -13.27 -0.20 22.68
CA LEU A 37 -14.22 -0.44 23.76
C LEU A 37 -15.43 -1.18 23.21
N PHE A 38 -15.81 -2.29 23.83
CA PHE A 38 -17.04 -3.01 23.51
C PHE A 38 -18.11 -2.59 24.51
N VAL A 39 -19.03 -1.75 24.08
CA VAL A 39 -20.09 -1.21 24.92
C VAL A 39 -21.37 -1.97 24.63
N PHE A 40 -21.94 -2.63 25.63
CA PHE A 40 -23.24 -3.27 25.52
C PHE A 40 -24.34 -2.28 25.94
N ASN A 41 -25.22 -1.94 24.99
CA ASN A 41 -26.44 -1.18 25.22
C ASN A 41 -27.54 -1.68 24.26
N ARG A 42 -28.36 -2.62 24.72
CA ARG A 42 -29.30 -3.44 23.91
C ARG A 42 -28.61 -4.34 22.87
N GLN A 43 -27.58 -3.84 22.20
CA GLN A 43 -26.64 -4.54 21.34
C GLN A 43 -25.20 -4.15 21.68
N THR A 44 -24.22 -4.88 21.15
CA THR A 44 -22.80 -4.55 21.36
C THR A 44 -22.33 -3.57 20.29
N TYR A 45 -21.89 -2.41 20.72
CA TYR A 45 -21.19 -1.41 19.91
C TYR A 45 -19.68 -1.53 20.14
N LYS A 46 -18.88 -1.40 19.08
CA LYS A 46 -17.42 -1.28 19.19
C LYS A 46 -17.04 0.16 18.93
N VAL A 47 -16.43 0.81 19.91
CA VAL A 47 -15.90 2.17 19.78
C VAL A 47 -14.40 2.05 19.55
N VAL A 48 -13.91 2.48 18.40
CA VAL A 48 -12.47 2.59 18.14
C VAL A 48 -12.00 3.99 18.46
N ILE A 49 -10.90 4.09 19.20
CA ILE A 49 -10.25 5.36 19.54
C ILE A 49 -8.78 5.24 19.21
N SER A 50 -8.27 6.10 18.34
CA SER A 50 -6.85 6.18 18.01
C SER A 50 -6.29 7.54 18.35
N ALA A 51 -5.23 7.53 19.17
CA ALA A 51 -4.38 8.67 19.48
C ALA A 51 -3.19 8.79 18.51
N ASN A 52 -3.16 8.03 17.41
CA ASN A 52 -2.10 8.13 16.41
C ASN A 52 -2.15 9.51 15.72
N ALA A 53 -1.00 10.17 15.59
CA ALA A 53 -0.93 11.53 15.03
C ALA A 53 -1.42 11.64 13.57
N GLY A 54 -1.25 10.59 12.78
CA GLY A 54 -1.71 10.54 11.39
C GLY A 54 -3.15 10.04 11.22
N VAL A 55 -3.68 9.31 12.21
CA VAL A 55 -4.98 8.62 12.13
C VAL A 55 -5.75 8.83 13.43
N ASN A 56 -5.92 10.09 13.80
CA ASN A 56 -6.60 10.47 15.03
C ASN A 56 -8.12 10.43 14.84
N ARG A 57 -8.83 9.62 15.63
CA ARG A 57 -10.26 9.36 15.44
C ARG A 57 -10.94 8.76 16.66
N ILE A 58 -12.25 8.98 16.75
CA ILE A 58 -13.18 8.21 17.57
C ILE A 58 -14.46 7.98 16.77
N HIS A 59 -14.89 6.73 16.65
CA HIS A 59 -16.17 6.38 16.00
C HIS A 59 -16.58 4.94 16.35
N LEU A 60 -17.82 4.59 16.03
CA LEU A 60 -18.31 3.22 16.03
C LEU A 60 -17.79 2.48 14.80
N THR A 61 -17.29 1.27 15.01
CA THR A 61 -16.78 0.43 13.93
C THR A 61 -17.43 -0.94 13.91
N GLN A 62 -17.68 -1.49 12.73
CA GLN A 62 -18.09 -2.89 12.58
C GLN A 62 -16.92 -3.82 12.26
N MET A 63 -15.71 -3.27 12.16
CA MET A 63 -14.60 -3.98 11.53
C MET A 63 -14.03 -5.09 12.40
N PRO A 64 -13.52 -6.16 11.76
CA PRO A 64 -12.73 -7.15 12.46
C PRO A 64 -11.39 -6.52 12.86
N THR A 65 -10.96 -6.76 14.09
CA THR A 65 -9.67 -6.29 14.59
C THR A 65 -8.80 -7.46 14.99
N ASP A 66 -7.56 -7.45 14.51
CA ASP A 66 -6.54 -8.41 14.92
C ASP A 66 -5.97 -7.95 16.26
N ASN A 67 -6.40 -8.60 17.35
CA ASN A 67 -5.94 -8.24 18.68
C ASN A 67 -4.63 -8.96 19.01
N PRO A 68 -3.64 -8.28 19.62
CA PRO A 68 -2.40 -8.91 20.03
C PRO A 68 -2.65 -10.03 21.06
N LYS A 69 -1.84 -11.08 21.02
CA LYS A 69 -1.94 -12.22 21.94
C LYS A 69 -1.73 -11.81 23.41
N THR A 70 -0.96 -10.75 23.64
CA THR A 70 -0.67 -10.19 24.96
C THR A 70 -1.18 -8.76 25.05
N ALA A 71 -2.00 -8.45 26.05
CA ALA A 71 -2.52 -7.11 26.27
C ALA A 71 -1.45 -6.19 26.88
N PRO A 72 -1.23 -4.97 26.33
CA PRO A 72 -0.32 -3.99 26.93
C PRO A 72 -0.76 -3.52 28.32
N ALA A 73 0.15 -2.92 29.08
CA ALA A 73 -0.09 -2.48 30.47
C ALA A 73 -1.27 -1.50 30.59
N PHE A 74 -1.36 -0.50 29.71
CA PHE A 74 -2.48 0.45 29.70
C PHE A 74 -3.83 -0.25 29.45
N CYS A 75 -3.90 -1.19 28.51
CA CYS A 75 -5.10 -2.01 28.28
C CYS A 75 -5.51 -2.80 29.52
N MET A 76 -4.55 -3.37 30.25
CA MET A 76 -4.82 -4.09 31.50
C MET A 76 -5.34 -3.16 32.60
N LEU A 77 -4.81 -1.95 32.70
CA LEU A 77 -5.28 -0.92 33.63
C LEU A 77 -6.72 -0.50 33.29
N LEU A 78 -7.03 -0.23 32.02
CA LEU A 78 -8.40 0.02 31.59
C LEU A 78 -9.34 -1.14 31.95
N ARG A 79 -8.92 -2.39 31.73
CA ARG A 79 -9.72 -3.57 32.10
C ARG A 79 -9.98 -3.64 33.60
N LYS A 80 -8.99 -3.33 34.43
CA LYS A 80 -9.13 -3.34 35.89
C LYS A 80 -10.23 -2.38 36.34
N HIS A 81 -10.27 -1.16 35.79
CA HIS A 81 -11.15 -0.10 36.28
C HIS A 81 -12.46 0.05 35.51
N LEU A 82 -12.49 -0.29 34.23
CA LEU A 82 -13.61 0.01 33.33
C LEU A 82 -14.44 -1.22 32.92
N THR A 83 -13.99 -2.44 33.21
CA THR A 83 -14.81 -3.62 32.89
C THR A 83 -16.08 -3.59 33.74
N ASN A 84 -17.23 -3.68 33.08
CA ASN A 84 -18.59 -3.50 33.60
C ASN A 84 -18.93 -2.08 34.09
N ALA A 85 -18.06 -1.10 33.90
CA ALA A 85 -18.40 0.30 34.17
C ALA A 85 -19.51 0.76 33.21
N ALA A 86 -20.46 1.51 33.73
CA ALA A 86 -21.54 2.11 32.94
C ALA A 86 -21.11 3.50 32.44
N ILE A 87 -21.48 3.82 31.21
CA ILE A 87 -21.27 5.16 30.64
C ILE A 87 -22.44 6.03 31.08
N GLU A 88 -22.19 6.95 32.01
CA GLU A 88 -23.20 7.86 32.54
C GLU A 88 -23.43 9.04 31.60
N GLN A 89 -22.33 9.57 31.04
CA GLN A 89 -22.40 10.73 30.17
C GLN A 89 -21.23 10.75 29.20
N ILE A 90 -21.46 11.27 28.00
CA ILE A 90 -20.43 11.61 27.03
C ILE A 90 -20.56 13.11 26.76
N THR A 91 -19.49 13.86 27.02
CA THR A 91 -19.45 15.30 26.80
C THR A 91 -18.25 15.68 25.93
N GLN A 92 -18.41 16.77 25.19
CA GLN A 92 -17.30 17.40 24.49
C GLN A 92 -16.92 18.67 25.24
N MET A 93 -15.61 18.90 25.41
CA MET A 93 -15.13 20.19 25.87
C MET A 93 -15.48 21.28 24.83
N PRO A 94 -16.13 22.40 25.23
CA PRO A 94 -16.66 23.37 24.28
C PRO A 94 -15.64 23.85 23.24
N TYR A 95 -15.95 23.64 21.96
CA TYR A 95 -15.12 23.99 20.80
C TYR A 95 -13.70 23.41 20.80
N GLU A 96 -13.44 22.40 21.62
CA GLU A 96 -12.17 21.68 21.67
C GLU A 96 -12.36 20.25 21.16
N ARG A 97 -11.27 19.67 20.65
CA ARG A 97 -11.28 18.27 20.19
C ARG A 97 -11.01 17.32 21.34
N VAL A 98 -11.79 17.45 22.42
CA VAL A 98 -11.67 16.63 23.62
C VAL A 98 -13.04 16.06 23.97
N LEU A 99 -13.13 14.74 24.06
CA LEU A 99 -14.30 14.06 24.61
C LEU A 99 -13.99 13.53 26.00
N ASP A 100 -14.96 13.63 26.90
CA ASP A 100 -14.91 13.08 28.25
C ASP A 100 -16.09 12.14 28.45
N PHE A 101 -15.76 10.89 28.73
CA PHE A 101 -16.74 9.87 29.09
C PHE A 101 -16.75 9.77 30.61
N THR A 102 -17.83 10.23 31.22
CA THR A 102 -18.11 10.03 32.65
C THR A 102 -18.62 8.61 32.84
N LEU A 103 -17.93 7.83 33.66
CA LEU A 103 -18.18 6.41 33.88
C LEU A 103 -18.47 6.15 35.35
N SER A 104 -19.40 5.23 35.63
CA SER A 104 -19.61 4.68 36.97
C SER A 104 -19.10 3.24 37.02
N GLY A 105 -18.05 3.02 37.81
CA GLY A 105 -17.47 1.70 38.07
C GLY A 105 -17.75 1.24 39.50
N SER A 106 -17.26 0.03 39.81
CA SER A 106 -17.14 -0.46 41.18
C SER A 106 -15.67 -0.67 41.50
N ASP A 107 -15.24 -0.27 42.69
CA ASP A 107 -13.89 -0.55 43.18
C ASP A 107 -13.76 -2.03 43.64
N GLU A 108 -12.57 -2.40 44.12
CA GLU A 108 -12.28 -3.76 44.60
C GLU A 108 -13.14 -4.18 45.81
N LEU A 109 -13.70 -3.21 46.54
CA LEU A 109 -14.57 -3.42 47.70
C LEU A 109 -16.06 -3.34 47.34
N GLY A 110 -16.39 -3.11 46.06
CA GLY A 110 -17.75 -3.02 45.55
C GLY A 110 -18.40 -1.63 45.70
N TYR A 111 -17.69 -0.62 46.19
CA TYR A 111 -18.22 0.74 46.27
C TYR A 111 -18.28 1.37 44.88
N ARG A 112 -19.31 2.18 44.64
CA ARG A 112 -19.43 2.95 43.41
C ARG A 112 -18.32 3.98 43.32
N GLN A 113 -17.65 4.00 42.18
CA GLN A 113 -16.59 4.95 41.86
C GLN A 113 -16.94 5.71 40.58
N SER A 114 -16.80 7.04 40.61
CA SER A 114 -16.84 7.86 39.40
C SER A 114 -15.46 7.90 38.75
N LEU A 115 -15.41 7.74 37.43
CA LEU A 115 -14.19 7.73 36.63
C LEU A 115 -14.41 8.59 35.38
N HIS A 116 -13.33 9.14 34.83
CA HIS A 116 -13.35 9.83 33.54
C HIS A 116 -12.39 9.17 32.56
N LEU A 117 -12.89 8.84 31.37
CA LEU A 117 -12.07 8.40 30.25
C LEU A 117 -12.04 9.51 29.20
N ILE A 118 -10.91 10.20 29.14
CA ILE A 118 -10.74 11.44 28.39
C ILE A 118 -9.95 11.15 27.11
N PHE A 119 -10.47 11.66 26.00
CA PHE A 119 -9.91 11.48 24.66
C PHE A 119 -9.50 12.84 24.11
N GLU A 120 -8.20 13.11 24.04
CA GLU A 120 -7.66 14.30 23.39
C GLU A 120 -7.36 13.98 21.92
N LEU A 121 -8.14 14.55 21.01
CA LEU A 121 -8.02 14.34 19.57
C LEU A 121 -7.35 15.55 18.90
N THR A 122 -6.17 15.93 19.40
CA THR A 122 -5.46 17.17 19.04
C THR A 122 -4.42 17.02 17.92
N GLY A 123 -4.19 15.81 17.42
CA GLY A 123 -3.22 15.50 16.37
C GLY A 123 -1.93 14.93 16.96
N LYS A 124 -0.82 15.67 16.89
CA LYS A 124 0.48 15.20 17.41
C LYS A 124 0.47 14.93 18.92
N THR A 125 -0.30 15.71 19.68
CA THR A 125 -0.45 15.62 21.14
C THR A 125 -1.69 14.83 21.56
N SER A 126 -2.26 14.02 20.67
CA SER A 126 -3.44 13.22 21.01
C SER A 126 -3.15 12.22 22.09
N ASN A 127 -4.12 11.97 22.96
CA ASN A 127 -3.95 11.09 24.10
C ASN A 127 -5.27 10.43 24.52
N ILE A 128 -5.15 9.33 25.26
CA ILE A 128 -6.25 8.64 25.91
C ILE A 128 -5.87 8.52 27.38
N ILE A 129 -6.69 9.07 28.27
CA ILE A 129 -6.33 9.31 29.67
C ILE A 129 -7.44 8.77 30.55
N LEU A 130 -7.11 7.92 31.52
CA LEU A 130 -8.03 7.48 32.56
C LEU A 130 -7.77 8.27 33.84
N THR A 131 -8.81 8.83 34.44
CA THR A 131 -8.74 9.49 35.74
C THR A 131 -9.82 8.99 36.70
N ASP A 132 -9.65 9.25 37.98
CA ASP A 132 -10.74 9.16 38.96
C ASP A 132 -11.73 10.34 38.82
N GLY A 133 -12.74 10.36 39.69
CA GLY A 133 -13.77 11.41 39.74
C GLY A 133 -13.27 12.80 40.15
N GLU A 134 -12.07 12.91 40.72
CA GLU A 134 -11.41 14.18 41.07
C GLU A 134 -10.40 14.62 40.00
N TYR A 135 -10.40 13.94 38.85
CA TYR A 135 -9.47 14.11 37.74
C TYR A 135 -8.02 13.80 38.10
N ILE A 136 -7.74 12.91 39.06
CA ILE A 136 -6.39 12.38 39.28
C ILE A 136 -6.12 11.28 38.26
N VAL A 137 -5.04 11.43 37.50
CA VAL A 137 -4.67 10.51 36.41
C VAL A 137 -4.26 9.16 36.99
N TYR A 138 -4.93 8.09 36.55
CA TYR A 138 -4.48 6.72 36.76
C TYR A 138 -3.36 6.38 35.79
N ASP A 139 -3.60 6.56 34.50
CA ASP A 139 -2.58 6.38 33.47
C ASP A 139 -3.05 7.02 32.15
N SER A 140 -2.17 7.05 31.16
CA SER A 140 -2.47 7.49 29.80
C SER A 140 -1.75 6.63 28.76
N ILE A 141 -2.30 6.56 27.55
CA ILE A 141 -1.67 5.79 26.46
C ILE A 141 -0.34 6.41 26.01
N LYS A 142 -0.19 7.73 26.15
CA LYS A 142 1.06 8.47 25.91
C LYS A 142 1.44 9.28 27.13
N HIS A 143 2.55 8.91 27.77
CA HIS A 143 3.12 9.68 28.87
C HIS A 143 3.75 10.95 28.32
N LEU A 144 3.29 12.10 28.80
CA LEU A 144 3.87 13.41 28.47
C LEU A 144 4.71 13.85 29.68
N PRO A 145 6.04 13.67 29.64
CA PRO A 145 6.91 14.15 30.70
C PRO A 145 6.94 15.68 30.72
N GLN A 146 7.48 16.23 31.79
CA GLN A 146 7.62 17.66 32.02
C GLN A 146 8.63 18.26 31.02
N ASP A 147 8.18 18.58 29.81
CA ASP A 147 8.97 19.35 28.85
C ASP A 147 8.92 20.85 29.23
N ILE A 148 10.04 21.54 29.02
CA ILE A 148 10.35 22.90 29.52
C ILE A 148 9.41 24.01 28.96
N GLY A 149 8.38 23.67 28.17
CA GLY A 149 7.44 24.62 27.56
C GLY A 149 5.95 24.39 27.83
N THR A 150 5.55 23.32 28.52
CA THR A 150 4.13 22.96 28.68
C THR A 150 3.71 22.87 30.15
N SER A 151 2.69 23.63 30.55
CA SER A 151 2.15 23.70 31.92
C SER A 151 1.21 22.52 32.29
N ARG A 152 0.93 21.62 31.35
CA ARG A 152 0.07 20.43 31.53
C ARG A 152 0.95 19.19 31.71
N ILE A 153 0.76 18.50 32.83
CA ILE A 153 1.47 17.26 33.18
C ILE A 153 0.46 16.11 33.07
N ILE A 154 0.79 15.07 32.30
CA ILE A 154 -0.03 13.86 32.17
C ILE A 154 0.83 12.64 32.56
N MET A 155 0.73 12.27 33.83
CA MET A 155 1.37 11.10 34.44
C MET A 155 0.53 10.60 35.60
N THR A 156 0.70 9.33 35.98
CA THR A 156 0.03 8.71 37.12
C THR A 156 0.17 9.56 38.39
N GLY A 157 -0.95 9.79 39.09
CA GLY A 157 -1.04 10.55 40.33
C GLY A 157 -1.12 12.08 40.16
N ALA A 158 -0.89 12.62 38.95
CA ALA A 158 -1.05 14.04 38.70
C ALA A 158 -2.52 14.41 38.47
N LYS A 159 -2.95 15.61 38.91
CA LYS A 159 -4.27 16.14 38.58
C LYS A 159 -4.31 16.56 37.10
N TYR A 160 -5.20 15.95 36.34
CA TYR A 160 -5.47 16.30 34.95
C TYR A 160 -5.97 17.74 34.87
N LYS A 161 -5.42 18.48 33.91
CA LYS A 161 -5.82 19.86 33.60
C LYS A 161 -6.36 19.90 32.19
N PHE A 162 -7.56 20.43 32.00
CA PHE A 162 -8.10 20.71 30.67
C PHE A 162 -7.30 21.81 29.95
N PHE A 163 -7.53 21.96 28.65
CA PHE A 163 -6.98 23.07 27.89
C PHE A 163 -7.45 24.42 28.46
N LEU A 164 -6.59 25.43 28.42
CA LEU A 164 -7.00 26.77 28.84
C LEU A 164 -7.97 27.35 27.80
N PRO A 165 -9.02 28.06 28.23
CA PRO A 165 -9.90 28.77 27.31
C PRO A 165 -9.10 29.70 26.40
N GLN A 166 -9.29 29.58 25.09
CA GLN A 166 -8.66 30.46 24.12
C GLN A 166 -9.42 31.80 24.07
N ASN A 167 -8.69 32.91 23.91
CA ASN A 167 -9.30 34.22 23.68
C ASN A 167 -9.74 34.36 22.21
N LYS A 168 -10.68 33.52 21.79
CA LYS A 168 -11.22 33.42 20.43
C LYS A 168 -12.75 33.49 20.45
N ILE A 169 -13.34 33.72 19.29
CA ILE A 169 -14.77 33.98 19.15
C ILE A 169 -15.53 32.67 18.88
N PRO A 170 -16.62 32.37 19.60
CA PRO A 170 -17.50 31.26 19.25
C PRO A 170 -18.06 31.44 17.82
N PRO A 171 -17.96 30.44 16.93
CA PRO A 171 -18.31 30.57 15.52
C PRO A 171 -19.80 30.86 15.27
N PHE A 172 -20.67 30.55 16.24
CA PHE A 172 -22.11 30.74 16.16
C PHE A 172 -22.62 31.90 17.02
N ASP A 173 -21.72 32.74 17.54
CA ASP A 173 -22.10 34.03 18.14
C ASP A 173 -22.09 35.11 17.05
N ALA A 174 -23.22 35.23 16.34
CA ALA A 174 -23.34 36.11 15.19
C ALA A 174 -23.00 37.58 15.52
N ALA A 175 -23.32 38.05 16.73
CA ALA A 175 -23.04 39.42 17.15
C ALA A 175 -21.53 39.67 17.30
N ARG A 176 -20.82 38.77 17.99
CA ARG A 176 -19.36 38.88 18.14
C ARG A 176 -18.62 38.68 16.84
N VAL A 177 -19.05 37.72 16.02
CA VAL A 177 -18.45 37.46 14.70
C VAL A 177 -18.64 38.69 13.80
N LYS A 178 -19.84 39.28 13.76
CA LYS A 178 -20.11 40.49 12.98
C LYS A 178 -19.19 41.65 13.40
N LEU A 179 -19.12 41.93 14.70
CA LEU A 179 -18.30 43.01 15.23
C LEU A 179 -16.81 42.80 14.89
N PHE A 180 -16.31 41.56 15.00
CA PHE A 180 -14.95 41.23 14.63
C PHE A 180 -14.68 41.44 13.14
N LEU A 181 -15.57 40.94 12.27
CA LEU A 181 -15.40 41.04 10.83
C LEU A 181 -15.43 42.50 10.32
N GLN A 182 -16.25 43.36 10.92
CA GLN A 182 -16.31 44.79 10.59
C GLN A 182 -15.03 45.55 10.92
N ASN A 183 -14.24 45.05 11.87
CA ASN A 183 -12.97 45.67 12.30
C ASN A 183 -11.74 44.93 11.75
N ASN A 184 -11.93 43.91 10.92
CA ASN A 184 -10.86 43.08 10.39
C ASN A 184 -10.34 43.63 9.04
N ALA A 185 -9.02 43.66 8.89
CA ALA A 185 -8.35 44.11 7.66
C ALA A 185 -7.65 42.97 6.90
N GLN A 186 -7.68 41.73 7.42
CA GLN A 186 -7.06 40.57 6.78
C GLN A 186 -8.06 39.81 5.90
N PRO A 187 -7.61 39.04 4.89
CA PRO A 187 -8.49 38.17 4.11
C PRO A 187 -9.35 37.27 5.02
N LEU A 188 -10.64 37.14 4.70
CA LEU A 188 -11.62 36.44 5.54
C LEU A 188 -11.22 35.00 5.86
N SER A 189 -10.57 34.29 4.93
CA SER A 189 -10.10 32.92 5.16
C SER A 189 -9.11 32.81 6.32
N LYS A 190 -8.15 33.73 6.38
CA LYS A 190 -7.17 33.81 7.47
C LYS A 190 -7.81 34.29 8.76
N ALA A 191 -8.61 35.36 8.68
CA ALA A 191 -9.25 35.97 9.84
C ALA A 191 -10.15 34.97 10.59
N LEU A 192 -10.99 34.22 9.87
CA LEU A 192 -11.87 33.22 10.47
C LEU A 192 -11.11 32.02 11.04
N ALA A 193 -10.08 31.53 10.34
CA ALA A 193 -9.29 30.38 10.80
C ALA A 193 -8.49 30.69 12.08
N GLU A 194 -7.97 31.91 12.22
CA GLU A 194 -7.16 32.31 13.37
C GLU A 194 -8.03 32.67 14.59
N ASN A 195 -9.20 33.28 14.38
CA ASN A 195 -9.97 33.93 15.46
C ASN A 195 -11.23 33.18 15.88
N LEU A 196 -11.74 32.21 15.10
CA LEU A 196 -12.89 31.40 15.52
C LEU A 196 -12.46 30.17 16.34
N LEU A 197 -13.28 29.82 17.32
CA LEU A 197 -13.11 28.61 18.13
C LEU A 197 -13.54 27.36 17.36
N GLY A 198 -12.72 26.31 17.44
CA GLY A 198 -13.11 24.96 17.01
C GLY A 198 -13.29 24.73 15.51
N VAL A 199 -12.95 25.69 14.65
CA VAL A 199 -13.06 25.58 13.19
C VAL A 199 -11.74 25.10 12.57
N SER A 200 -11.84 24.25 11.54
CA SER A 200 -10.71 23.96 10.64
C SER A 200 -10.70 24.87 9.42
N GLN A 201 -9.57 24.90 8.71
CA GLN A 201 -9.49 25.55 7.39
C GLN A 201 -10.51 24.98 6.39
N ALA A 202 -10.81 23.68 6.47
CA ALA A 202 -11.82 23.06 5.61
C ALA A 202 -13.22 23.64 5.86
N THR A 203 -13.56 23.87 7.13
CA THR A 203 -14.81 24.53 7.53
C THR A 203 -14.86 25.99 7.10
N VAL A 204 -13.76 26.72 7.23
CA VAL A 204 -13.65 28.10 6.74
C VAL A 204 -13.85 28.17 5.22
N ASN A 205 -13.19 27.28 4.48
CA ASN A 205 -13.33 27.21 3.01
C ASN A 205 -14.77 26.87 2.59
N GLU A 206 -15.48 26.05 3.37
CA GLU A 206 -16.89 25.75 3.13
C GLU A 206 -17.79 26.98 3.37
N VAL A 207 -17.59 27.67 4.49
CA VAL A 207 -18.34 28.88 4.83
C VAL A 207 -18.12 29.98 3.78
N LEU A 208 -16.89 30.13 3.29
CA LEU A 208 -16.51 31.14 2.30
C LEU A 208 -16.75 30.68 0.85
N PHE A 209 -17.35 29.52 0.62
CA PHE A 209 -17.55 29.04 -0.75
C PHE A 209 -18.44 30.01 -1.58
N GLY A 210 -17.83 30.61 -2.60
CA GLY A 210 -18.47 31.61 -3.47
C GLY A 210 -18.61 33.01 -2.83
N ILE A 211 -17.84 33.28 -1.77
CA ILE A 211 -17.71 34.60 -1.11
C ILE A 211 -16.33 35.16 -1.45
N ASP A 212 -16.26 36.44 -1.82
CA ASP A 212 -14.98 37.12 -2.02
C ASP A 212 -14.34 37.39 -0.64
N GLU A 213 -13.13 36.88 -0.44
CA GLU A 213 -12.43 36.94 0.85
C GLU A 213 -11.86 38.32 1.18
N ASN A 214 -11.80 39.23 0.19
CA ASN A 214 -11.25 40.58 0.36
C ASN A 214 -12.34 41.68 0.35
N ASP A 215 -13.61 41.30 0.18
CA ASP A 215 -14.75 42.22 0.20
C ASP A 215 -15.34 42.30 1.63
N PHE A 216 -15.15 43.45 2.28
CA PHE A 216 -15.66 43.74 3.63
C PHE A 216 -16.95 44.56 3.64
N THR A 217 -17.67 44.64 2.51
CA THR A 217 -18.98 45.29 2.47
C THR A 217 -19.97 44.58 3.40
N GLU A 218 -20.89 45.35 4.01
CA GLU A 218 -21.92 44.80 4.90
C GLU A 218 -22.70 43.65 4.22
N LYS A 219 -22.98 43.76 2.92
CA LYS A 219 -23.64 42.70 2.14
C LYS A 219 -22.83 41.40 2.13
N ASN A 220 -21.52 41.47 1.92
CA ASN A 220 -20.67 40.29 1.88
C ASN A 220 -20.48 39.68 3.28
N LEU A 221 -20.30 40.51 4.31
CA LEU A 221 -20.23 40.05 5.70
C LEU A 221 -21.53 39.38 6.17
N GLN A 222 -22.69 39.90 5.78
CA GLN A 222 -23.98 39.24 6.05
C GLN A 222 -24.07 37.86 5.40
N ARG A 223 -23.51 37.66 4.19
CA ARG A 223 -23.45 36.33 3.56
C ARG A 223 -22.59 35.36 4.39
N VAL A 224 -21.48 35.81 4.96
CA VAL A 224 -20.63 34.98 5.85
C VAL A 224 -21.43 34.54 7.08
N LEU A 225 -22.14 35.46 7.74
CA LEU A 225 -22.97 35.14 8.90
C LEU A 225 -24.09 34.15 8.55
N GLN A 226 -24.77 34.34 7.42
CA GLN A 226 -25.79 33.40 6.92
C GLN A 226 -25.20 32.01 6.63
N ARG A 227 -23.98 31.95 6.10
CA ARG A 227 -23.27 30.69 5.87
C ARG A 227 -22.89 29.99 7.17
N LEU A 228 -22.45 30.72 8.20
CA LEU A 228 -22.20 30.16 9.53
C LEU A 228 -23.46 29.60 10.18
N GLU A 229 -24.59 30.31 10.07
CA GLU A 229 -25.87 29.84 10.61
C GLU A 229 -26.39 28.62 9.83
N SER A 230 -26.25 28.62 8.50
CA SER A 230 -26.57 27.45 7.67
C SER A 230 -25.67 26.26 8.02
N TYR A 231 -24.38 26.50 8.27
CA TYR A 231 -23.45 25.47 8.72
C TYR A 231 -23.91 24.87 10.05
N ARG A 232 -24.31 25.70 11.02
CA ARG A 232 -24.88 25.25 12.30
C ARG A 232 -26.13 24.38 12.10
N ALA A 233 -27.05 24.80 11.25
CA ALA A 233 -28.27 24.05 10.95
C ALA A 233 -27.96 22.69 10.32
N ASN A 234 -26.97 22.64 9.42
CA ASN A 234 -26.50 21.38 8.82
C ASN A 234 -25.80 20.46 9.83
N LEU A 235 -25.12 20.97 10.84
CA LEU A 235 -24.61 20.12 11.93
C LEU A 235 -25.75 19.51 12.76
N GLN A 236 -26.86 20.25 12.93
CA GLN A 236 -28.04 19.74 13.65
C GLN A 236 -28.76 18.65 12.85
N ASN A 237 -28.79 18.76 11.52
CA ASN A 237 -29.38 17.79 10.60
C ASN A 237 -28.31 17.28 9.60
N PRO A 238 -27.37 16.45 10.06
CA PRO A 238 -26.22 16.04 9.27
C PRO A 238 -26.66 15.21 8.06
N ARG A 239 -25.90 15.32 6.97
CA ARG A 239 -26.00 14.44 5.79
C ARG A 239 -24.61 13.88 5.44
N PRO A 240 -24.08 12.99 6.29
CA PRO A 240 -22.68 12.59 6.24
C PRO A 240 -22.29 12.00 4.89
N ASN A 241 -21.09 12.32 4.44
CA ASN A 241 -20.56 11.78 3.18
C ASN A 241 -19.04 11.64 3.20
N VAL A 242 -18.56 10.73 2.37
CA VAL A 242 -17.14 10.55 2.05
C VAL A 242 -16.90 11.03 0.63
N VAL A 243 -15.93 11.94 0.49
CA VAL A 243 -15.51 12.49 -0.80
C VAL A 243 -14.44 11.57 -1.40
N LEU A 244 -14.72 11.08 -2.60
CA LEU A 244 -13.90 10.16 -3.34
C LEU A 244 -13.22 10.87 -4.53
N ASN A 245 -11.95 10.56 -4.75
CA ASN A 245 -11.21 10.93 -5.94
C ASN A 245 -10.68 9.67 -6.61
N ARG A 246 -11.21 9.29 -7.78
CA ARG A 246 -10.87 8.03 -8.47
C ARG A 246 -11.02 6.80 -7.55
N GLY A 247 -12.12 6.74 -6.80
CA GLY A 247 -12.39 5.67 -5.83
C GLY A 247 -11.62 5.78 -4.51
N MET A 248 -10.69 6.73 -4.37
CA MET A 248 -9.89 6.91 -3.15
C MET A 248 -10.59 7.88 -2.17
N PRO A 249 -10.77 7.52 -0.89
CA PRO A 249 -11.29 8.44 0.11
C PRO A 249 -10.31 9.59 0.36
N THR A 250 -10.81 10.82 0.28
CA THR A 250 -9.99 12.04 0.44
C THR A 250 -10.42 12.90 1.63
N ASP A 251 -11.72 12.92 1.93
CA ASP A 251 -12.26 13.63 3.07
C ASP A 251 -13.56 12.98 3.55
N VAL A 252 -13.92 13.26 4.80
CA VAL A 252 -15.22 12.92 5.37
C VAL A 252 -15.83 14.20 5.91
N CYS A 253 -17.10 14.43 5.59
CA CYS A 253 -17.80 15.65 5.94
C CYS A 253 -19.09 15.31 6.70
N PRO A 254 -19.44 16.09 7.75
CA PRO A 254 -20.69 15.91 8.50
C PRO A 254 -21.94 16.16 7.64
N PHE A 255 -21.80 16.94 6.57
CA PHE A 255 -22.83 17.19 5.58
C PHE A 255 -22.20 17.48 4.20
N ASP A 256 -23.03 17.73 3.19
CA ASP A 256 -22.57 17.95 1.82
C ASP A 256 -21.84 19.30 1.66
N TYR A 257 -20.50 19.27 1.67
CA TYR A 257 -19.67 20.47 1.50
C TYR A 257 -19.61 20.87 0.03
N LEU A 258 -20.01 22.11 -0.28
CA LEU A 258 -19.96 22.69 -1.62
C LEU A 258 -18.51 22.94 -2.09
N SER A 259 -17.61 23.23 -1.16
CA SER A 259 -16.19 23.44 -1.42
C SER A 259 -15.43 22.18 -1.86
N LYS A 260 -16.02 20.99 -1.65
CA LYS A 260 -15.41 19.70 -1.98
C LYS A 260 -15.95 19.15 -3.30
N ARG A 261 -15.04 18.95 -4.24
CA ARG A 261 -15.31 18.31 -5.55
C ARG A 261 -14.93 16.84 -5.53
N GLY A 262 -15.63 16.03 -6.32
CA GLY A 262 -15.40 14.60 -6.43
C GLY A 262 -16.71 13.81 -6.38
N GLU A 263 -16.61 12.50 -6.53
CA GLU A 263 -17.73 11.60 -6.27
C GLU A 263 -18.01 11.59 -4.77
N LYS A 264 -19.27 11.65 -4.36
CA LYS A 264 -19.67 11.68 -2.95
C LYS A 264 -20.51 10.47 -2.62
N LYS A 265 -20.07 9.71 -1.62
CA LYS A 265 -20.82 8.58 -1.08
C LYS A 265 -21.48 8.99 0.23
N PHE A 266 -22.80 8.98 0.27
CA PHE A 266 -23.59 9.38 1.44
C PHE A 266 -23.83 8.21 2.40
N PHE A 267 -23.98 8.55 3.67
CA PHE A 267 -24.21 7.62 4.78
C PHE A 267 -25.30 8.18 5.71
N GLU A 268 -25.91 7.30 6.51
CA GLU A 268 -26.95 7.69 7.46
C GLU A 268 -26.36 8.42 8.68
N THR A 269 -25.17 8.01 9.10
CA THR A 269 -24.49 8.58 10.28
C THR A 269 -23.04 8.95 10.00
N LEU A 270 -22.50 9.90 10.76
CA LEU A 270 -21.11 10.31 10.65
C LEU A 270 -20.18 9.20 11.15
N ASN A 271 -20.64 8.37 12.09
CA ASN A 271 -19.95 7.14 12.48
C ASN A 271 -19.73 6.19 11.29
N GLU A 272 -20.77 5.89 10.50
CA GLU A 272 -20.66 5.03 9.31
C GLU A 272 -19.73 5.62 8.24
N ALA A 273 -19.82 6.94 8.02
CA ALA A 273 -18.93 7.64 7.09
C ALA A 273 -17.46 7.57 7.54
N HIS A 274 -17.18 7.72 8.84
CA HIS A 274 -15.83 7.57 9.38
C HIS A 274 -15.33 6.13 9.28
N ASP A 275 -16.16 5.14 9.60
CA ASP A 275 -15.81 3.71 9.49
C ASP A 275 -15.39 3.40 8.04
N TYR A 276 -16.23 3.76 7.06
CA TYR A 276 -15.92 3.56 5.64
C TYR A 276 -14.64 4.29 5.19
N TYR A 277 -14.49 5.56 5.57
CA TYR A 277 -13.32 6.38 5.21
C TYR A 277 -12.03 5.72 5.70
N TYR A 278 -11.97 5.41 7.00
CA TYR A 278 -10.77 4.91 7.63
C TYR A 278 -10.44 3.48 7.24
N PHE A 279 -11.45 2.65 7.01
CA PHE A 279 -11.24 1.32 6.46
C PHE A 279 -10.61 1.33 5.09
N THR A 280 -11.18 2.14 4.21
CA THR A 280 -10.72 2.21 2.83
C THR A 280 -9.31 2.80 2.82
N ALA A 281 -9.08 3.87 3.58
CA ALA A 281 -7.75 4.47 3.74
C ALA A 281 -6.71 3.50 4.33
N ASP A 282 -7.03 2.77 5.40
CA ASP A 282 -6.13 1.80 6.04
C ASP A 282 -5.86 0.59 5.13
N LYS A 283 -6.89 0.05 4.46
CA LYS A 283 -6.73 -1.04 3.47
C LYS A 283 -5.74 -0.62 2.38
N ILE A 284 -5.89 0.59 1.86
CA ILE A 284 -5.01 1.12 0.80
C ILE A 284 -3.60 1.39 1.34
N GLN A 285 -3.47 1.99 2.53
CA GLN A 285 -2.17 2.28 3.13
C GLN A 285 -1.39 0.99 3.40
N ARG A 286 -2.03 -0.02 4.02
CA ARG A 286 -1.44 -1.34 4.25
C ARG A 286 -1.03 -2.03 2.96
N PHE A 287 -1.87 -1.92 1.92
CA PHE A 287 -1.53 -2.41 0.58
C PHE A 287 -0.26 -1.72 0.05
N ASN A 288 -0.23 -0.39 0.08
CA ASN A 288 0.89 0.42 -0.41
C ASN A 288 2.19 0.15 0.35
N ASP A 289 2.14 0.01 1.68
CA ASP A 289 3.33 -0.25 2.51
C ASP A 289 3.90 -1.65 2.22
N LYS A 290 3.04 -2.68 2.16
CA LYS A 290 3.46 -4.03 1.75
C LYS A 290 4.00 -4.03 0.32
N ALA A 291 3.30 -3.38 -0.61
CA ALA A 291 3.69 -3.31 -2.01
C ALA A 291 5.03 -2.58 -2.19
N LYS A 292 5.27 -1.50 -1.45
CA LYS A 292 6.54 -0.73 -1.49
C LYS A 292 7.72 -1.58 -1.02
N SER A 293 7.54 -2.37 0.03
CA SER A 293 8.59 -3.28 0.52
C SER A 293 8.95 -4.31 -0.55
N VAL A 294 7.94 -5.00 -1.12
CA VAL A 294 8.13 -6.03 -2.15
C VAL A 294 8.70 -5.43 -3.45
N ASN A 295 8.17 -4.30 -3.91
CA ASN A 295 8.66 -3.60 -5.11
C ASN A 295 10.12 -3.19 -4.97
N THR A 296 10.54 -2.76 -3.78
CA THR A 296 11.94 -2.41 -3.50
C THR A 296 12.85 -3.64 -3.66
N VAL A 297 12.42 -4.79 -3.14
CA VAL A 297 13.16 -6.05 -3.30
C VAL A 297 13.25 -6.43 -4.78
N ILE A 298 12.13 -6.43 -5.51
CA ILE A 298 12.10 -6.79 -6.94
C ILE A 298 13.02 -5.86 -7.73
N LYS A 299 12.93 -4.54 -7.50
CA LYS A 299 13.79 -3.54 -8.17
C LYS A 299 15.27 -3.81 -7.92
N ASN A 300 15.65 -4.13 -6.68
CA ASN A 300 17.03 -4.44 -6.32
C ASN A 300 17.50 -5.75 -6.95
N ALA A 301 16.65 -6.79 -6.99
CA ALA A 301 16.95 -8.06 -7.64
C ALA A 301 17.14 -7.91 -9.15
N VAL A 302 16.27 -7.14 -9.82
CA VAL A 302 16.40 -6.81 -11.25
C VAL A 302 17.71 -6.08 -11.52
N SER A 303 18.00 -5.01 -10.79
CA SER A 303 19.23 -4.23 -10.97
C SER A 303 20.48 -5.06 -10.73
N ARG A 304 20.50 -5.90 -9.69
CA ARG A 304 21.62 -6.79 -9.39
C ARG A 304 21.86 -7.81 -10.49
N THR A 305 20.79 -8.39 -11.04
CA THR A 305 20.86 -9.39 -12.11
C THR A 305 21.34 -8.76 -13.41
N GLN A 306 20.84 -7.56 -13.76
CA GLN A 306 21.31 -6.80 -14.92
C GLN A 306 22.81 -6.47 -14.83
N LYS A 307 23.29 -6.04 -13.66
CA LYS A 307 24.73 -5.79 -13.44
C LYS A 307 25.58 -7.05 -13.61
N LYS A 308 25.12 -8.20 -13.07
CA LYS A 308 25.80 -9.49 -13.26
C LYS A 308 25.88 -9.89 -14.73
N LEU A 309 24.75 -9.78 -15.46
CA LEU A 309 24.68 -10.07 -16.88
C LEU A 309 25.67 -9.21 -17.69
N ALA A 310 25.75 -7.91 -17.41
CA ALA A 310 26.69 -7.02 -18.09
C ALA A 310 28.15 -7.50 -17.92
N ILE A 311 28.57 -7.83 -16.70
CA ILE A 311 29.92 -8.32 -16.40
C ILE A 311 30.19 -9.67 -17.10
N GLN A 312 29.24 -10.60 -17.05
CA GLN A 312 29.40 -11.93 -17.64
C GLN A 312 29.44 -11.86 -19.18
N ARG A 313 28.57 -11.06 -19.79
CA ARG A 313 28.58 -10.81 -21.24
C ARG A 313 29.89 -10.17 -21.67
N GLN A 314 30.39 -9.19 -20.92
CA GLN A 314 31.69 -8.57 -21.18
C GLN A 314 32.83 -9.60 -21.10
N THR A 315 32.79 -10.52 -20.13
CA THR A 315 33.80 -11.59 -20.00
C THR A 315 33.76 -12.57 -21.18
N VAL A 316 32.57 -12.89 -21.69
CA VAL A 316 32.40 -13.74 -22.89
C VAL A 316 32.95 -13.02 -24.13
N LEU A 317 32.66 -11.73 -24.28
CA LEU A 317 33.17 -10.90 -25.38
C LEU A 317 34.70 -10.78 -25.36
N GLU A 318 35.29 -10.52 -24.19
CA GLU A 318 36.76 -10.46 -24.03
C GLU A 318 37.46 -11.77 -24.38
N ALA A 319 36.77 -12.89 -24.17
CA ALA A 319 37.28 -14.21 -24.52
C ALA A 319 37.24 -14.52 -26.02
N GLU A 320 36.65 -13.67 -26.88
CA GLU A 320 36.74 -13.84 -28.35
C GLU A 320 38.18 -13.76 -28.84
N LYS A 321 39.03 -12.96 -28.18
CA LYS A 321 40.48 -12.85 -28.45
C LYS A 321 41.25 -14.15 -28.16
N ARG A 322 40.61 -15.19 -27.60
CA ARG A 322 41.26 -16.47 -27.32
C ARG A 322 41.84 -17.11 -28.59
N GLU A 323 41.16 -16.98 -29.72
CA GLU A 323 41.64 -17.59 -30.98
C GLU A 323 42.94 -16.95 -31.43
N THR A 324 43.13 -15.63 -31.23
CA THR A 324 44.41 -14.96 -31.49
C THR A 324 45.55 -15.57 -30.66
N TYR A 325 45.31 -15.89 -29.39
CA TYR A 325 46.34 -16.56 -28.56
C TYR A 325 46.61 -18.00 -29.00
N ARG A 326 45.60 -18.72 -29.51
CA ARG A 326 45.81 -20.04 -30.11
C ARG A 326 46.67 -19.92 -31.37
N GLN A 327 46.32 -19.01 -32.27
CA GLN A 327 47.06 -18.73 -33.50
C GLN A 327 48.52 -18.33 -33.20
N TYR A 328 48.76 -17.48 -32.19
CA TYR A 328 50.11 -17.16 -31.75
C TYR A 328 50.89 -18.39 -31.26
N GLY A 329 50.25 -19.27 -30.47
CA GLY A 329 50.87 -20.53 -30.06
C GLY A 329 51.23 -21.42 -31.25
N ASP A 330 50.31 -21.57 -32.22
CA ASP A 330 50.50 -22.39 -33.41
C ASP A 330 51.62 -21.83 -34.32
N LEU A 331 51.66 -20.51 -34.53
CA LEU A 331 52.66 -19.81 -35.35
C LEU A 331 54.06 -19.85 -34.72
N ILE A 332 54.17 -19.71 -33.39
CA ILE A 332 55.46 -19.86 -32.69
C ILE A 332 55.98 -21.30 -32.84
N LEU A 333 55.13 -22.31 -32.70
CA LEU A 333 55.54 -23.72 -32.87
C LEU A 333 55.94 -24.04 -34.31
N ALA A 334 55.27 -23.45 -35.30
CA ALA A 334 55.62 -23.63 -36.71
C ALA A 334 56.98 -23.00 -37.09
N ASN A 335 57.44 -21.99 -36.32
CA ASN A 335 58.64 -21.21 -36.61
C ASN A 335 59.72 -21.32 -35.52
N LEU A 336 59.82 -22.47 -34.82
CA LEU A 336 60.82 -22.68 -33.75
C LEU A 336 62.27 -22.53 -34.19
N TRP A 337 62.55 -22.69 -35.48
CA TRP A 337 63.88 -22.53 -36.08
C TRP A 337 64.28 -21.05 -36.27
N GLN A 338 63.33 -20.12 -36.22
CA GLN A 338 63.54 -18.71 -36.48
C GLN A 338 63.96 -17.94 -35.21
N LYS A 339 64.92 -17.02 -35.34
CA LYS A 339 65.36 -16.18 -34.21
C LYS A 339 64.41 -15.00 -33.99
N PRO A 340 64.00 -14.72 -32.74
CA PRO A 340 63.23 -13.52 -32.40
C PRO A 340 63.95 -12.21 -32.71
N VAL A 341 63.17 -11.16 -32.94
CA VAL A 341 63.66 -9.78 -33.11
C VAL A 341 63.21 -8.99 -31.88
N GLY A 342 64.13 -8.79 -30.92
CA GLY A 342 63.78 -8.22 -29.61
C GLY A 342 62.75 -9.09 -28.87
N ASN A 343 61.67 -8.47 -28.39
CA ASN A 343 60.56 -9.13 -27.70
C ASN A 343 59.45 -9.65 -28.63
N LYS A 344 59.74 -9.92 -29.91
CA LYS A 344 58.73 -10.37 -30.89
C LYS A 344 59.26 -11.46 -31.81
N LEU A 345 58.36 -12.31 -32.28
CA LEU A 345 58.57 -13.21 -33.42
C LEU A 345 57.84 -12.65 -34.64
N ILE A 346 58.57 -12.43 -35.74
CA ILE A 346 58.00 -11.98 -37.02
C ILE A 346 58.02 -13.18 -37.98
N CYS A 347 56.87 -13.74 -38.30
CA CYS A 347 56.76 -14.94 -39.13
C CYS A 347 55.59 -14.84 -40.12
N ASP A 348 55.54 -15.71 -41.11
CA ASP A 348 54.44 -15.73 -42.08
C ASP A 348 53.15 -16.22 -41.41
N ASP A 349 52.07 -15.43 -41.55
CA ASP A 349 50.75 -15.75 -41.01
C ASP A 349 49.96 -16.59 -42.01
N TYR A 350 49.94 -17.90 -41.81
CA TYR A 350 49.16 -18.81 -42.65
C TYR A 350 47.64 -18.79 -42.34
N TYR A 351 47.19 -18.09 -41.30
CA TYR A 351 45.76 -17.91 -41.01
C TYR A 351 45.15 -16.74 -41.78
N ASN A 352 45.86 -15.61 -41.86
CA ASN A 352 45.33 -14.37 -42.44
C ASN A 352 46.07 -13.89 -43.70
N GLY A 353 47.21 -14.51 -44.04
CA GLY A 353 48.12 -14.06 -45.08
C GLY A 353 48.99 -12.88 -44.65
N GLY A 354 50.19 -12.77 -45.22
CA GLY A 354 51.17 -11.73 -44.86
C GLY A 354 52.09 -12.16 -43.70
N ARG A 355 52.62 -11.19 -42.94
CA ARG A 355 53.49 -11.44 -41.78
C ARG A 355 52.78 -11.10 -40.47
N ALA A 356 52.82 -12.01 -39.50
CA ALA A 356 52.38 -11.79 -38.13
C ALA A 356 53.54 -11.33 -37.24
N GLU A 357 53.28 -10.34 -36.38
CA GLU A 357 54.15 -9.97 -35.27
C GLU A 357 53.58 -10.51 -33.95
N ILE A 358 54.28 -11.47 -33.34
CA ILE A 358 53.83 -12.16 -32.13
C ILE A 358 54.69 -11.69 -30.95
N PRO A 359 54.11 -11.03 -29.93
CA PRO A 359 54.85 -10.64 -28.73
C PRO A 359 55.36 -11.87 -27.97
N LEU A 360 56.56 -11.78 -27.41
CA LEU A 360 57.19 -12.82 -26.61
C LEU A 360 57.64 -12.28 -25.26
N ASP A 361 57.70 -13.15 -24.27
CA ASP A 361 58.44 -12.94 -23.03
C ASP A 361 59.90 -13.36 -23.24
N GLU A 362 60.83 -12.42 -23.09
CA GLU A 362 62.27 -12.63 -23.32
C GLU A 362 62.89 -13.60 -22.31
N THR A 363 62.24 -13.80 -21.15
CA THR A 363 62.71 -14.73 -20.12
C THR A 363 62.37 -16.19 -20.40
N LEU A 364 61.54 -16.46 -21.42
CA LEU A 364 61.03 -17.77 -21.76
C LEU A 364 61.55 -18.24 -23.13
N SER A 365 61.74 -19.55 -23.30
CA SER A 365 62.01 -20.13 -24.62
C SER A 365 60.81 -19.98 -25.56
N LEU A 366 61.01 -20.14 -26.87
CA LEU A 366 59.90 -20.12 -27.84
C LEU A 366 58.84 -21.17 -27.54
N GLN A 367 59.26 -22.37 -27.16
CA GLN A 367 58.35 -23.45 -26.76
C GLN A 367 57.56 -23.10 -25.49
N GLN A 368 58.22 -22.46 -24.50
CA GLN A 368 57.57 -21.99 -23.27
C GLN A 368 56.60 -20.82 -23.54
N ASN A 369 56.95 -19.90 -24.42
CA ASN A 369 56.08 -18.82 -24.89
C ASN A 369 54.81 -19.38 -25.57
N ALA A 370 54.97 -20.33 -26.50
CA ALA A 370 53.85 -21.02 -27.14
C ALA A 370 52.94 -21.71 -26.11
N GLN A 371 53.54 -22.44 -25.14
CA GLN A 371 52.80 -23.08 -24.06
C GLN A 371 52.06 -22.06 -23.16
N ALA A 372 52.66 -20.90 -22.89
CA ALA A 372 52.02 -19.82 -22.15
C ALA A 372 50.81 -19.25 -22.91
N TYR A 373 50.91 -19.10 -24.23
CA TYR A 373 49.79 -18.70 -25.08
C TYR A 373 48.65 -19.75 -25.08
N TYR A 374 48.96 -21.05 -25.18
CA TYR A 374 47.94 -22.09 -25.02
C TYR A 374 47.32 -22.12 -23.62
N LYS A 375 48.10 -21.84 -22.57
CA LYS A 375 47.57 -21.72 -21.20
C LYS A 375 46.58 -20.55 -21.08
N LYS A 376 46.90 -19.39 -21.69
CA LYS A 376 45.98 -18.24 -21.79
C LYS A 376 44.71 -18.61 -22.57
N TYR A 377 44.86 -19.27 -23.73
CA TYR A 377 43.72 -19.78 -24.52
C TYR A 377 42.80 -20.69 -23.69
N ARG A 378 43.34 -21.72 -23.02
CA ARG A 378 42.55 -22.66 -22.21
C ARG A 378 41.80 -21.95 -21.08
N LYS A 379 42.46 -20.99 -20.41
CA LYS A 379 41.85 -20.19 -19.34
C LYS A 379 40.68 -19.36 -19.88
N LEU A 380 40.86 -18.65 -20.99
CA LEU A 380 39.80 -17.84 -21.61
C LEU A 380 38.66 -18.70 -22.15
N LYS A 381 38.96 -19.86 -22.75
CA LYS A 381 37.96 -20.82 -23.23
C LYS A 381 37.08 -21.32 -22.08
N SER A 382 37.69 -21.80 -21.00
CA SER A 382 36.95 -22.29 -19.83
C SER A 382 36.13 -21.18 -19.16
N ALA A 383 36.70 -19.98 -19.03
CA ALA A 383 35.98 -18.82 -18.50
C ALA A 383 34.76 -18.45 -19.37
N ALA A 384 34.91 -18.45 -20.70
CA ALA A 384 33.82 -18.16 -21.63
C ALA A 384 32.70 -19.20 -21.55
N GLU A 385 33.03 -20.49 -21.56
CA GLU A 385 32.03 -21.57 -21.47
C GLU A 385 31.24 -21.51 -20.15
N HIS A 386 31.91 -21.23 -19.03
CA HIS A 386 31.25 -21.07 -17.75
C HIS A 386 30.36 -19.83 -17.71
N ASN A 387 30.87 -18.67 -18.17
CA ASN A 387 30.09 -17.43 -18.18
C ASN A 387 28.93 -17.49 -19.17
N ALA A 388 29.06 -18.17 -20.31
CA ALA A 388 27.95 -18.34 -21.26
C ALA A 388 26.75 -19.07 -20.62
N ARG A 389 27.00 -20.13 -19.83
CA ARG A 389 25.94 -20.81 -19.06
C ARG A 389 25.30 -19.87 -18.04
N LEU A 390 26.12 -19.12 -17.30
CA LEU A 390 25.61 -18.15 -16.33
C LEU A 390 24.81 -17.01 -16.99
N VAL A 391 25.16 -16.60 -18.21
CA VAL A 391 24.39 -15.61 -18.98
C VAL A 391 23.00 -16.17 -19.27
N GLU A 392 22.90 -17.40 -19.80
CA GLU A 392 21.60 -18.04 -20.08
C GLU A 392 20.73 -18.17 -18.81
N GLU A 393 21.32 -18.60 -17.69
CA GLU A 393 20.62 -18.70 -16.41
C GLU A 393 20.14 -17.34 -15.88
N ASN A 394 21.00 -16.31 -15.92
CA ASN A 394 20.65 -14.99 -15.44
C ASN A 394 19.67 -14.26 -16.37
N GLU A 395 19.66 -14.57 -17.68
CA GLU A 395 18.65 -14.07 -18.61
C GLU A 395 17.27 -14.64 -18.28
N LYS A 396 17.18 -15.96 -18.03
CA LYS A 396 15.93 -16.60 -17.57
C LYS A 396 15.46 -16.00 -16.24
N LEU A 397 16.36 -15.79 -15.29
CA LEU A 397 16.04 -15.15 -14.01
C LEU A 397 15.57 -13.70 -14.20
N LEU A 398 16.21 -12.94 -15.09
CA LEU A 398 15.81 -11.56 -15.36
C LEU A 398 14.40 -11.50 -15.97
N GLN A 399 14.09 -12.38 -16.93
CA GLN A 399 12.74 -12.48 -17.51
C GLN A 399 11.69 -12.82 -16.46
N TYR A 400 11.98 -13.78 -15.59
CA TYR A 400 11.12 -14.09 -14.44
C TYR A 400 10.90 -12.89 -13.52
N LEU A 401 11.96 -12.18 -13.13
CA LEU A 401 11.87 -11.00 -12.26
C LEU A 401 11.06 -9.86 -12.90
N LEU A 402 11.18 -9.67 -14.22
CA LEU A 402 10.38 -8.69 -14.96
C LEU A 402 8.89 -9.07 -14.98
N THR A 403 8.59 -10.37 -15.09
CA THR A 403 7.21 -10.88 -14.96
C THR A 403 6.64 -10.61 -13.58
N VAL A 404 7.38 -10.92 -12.51
CA VAL A 404 6.94 -10.63 -11.14
C VAL A 404 6.76 -9.13 -10.91
N LYS A 405 7.65 -8.29 -11.47
CA LYS A 405 7.52 -6.82 -11.43
C LYS A 405 6.22 -6.33 -12.07
N GLN A 406 5.82 -6.94 -13.18
CA GLN A 406 4.60 -6.58 -13.89
C GLN A 406 3.35 -7.06 -13.14
N ASN A 407 3.37 -8.28 -12.58
CA ASN A 407 2.28 -8.80 -11.74
C ASN A 407 1.93 -7.83 -10.59
N MET A 408 2.93 -7.16 -10.01
CA MET A 408 2.72 -6.13 -8.99
C MET A 408 1.86 -4.95 -9.46
N ALA A 409 1.85 -4.63 -10.76
CA ALA A 409 1.02 -3.55 -11.31
C ALA A 409 -0.48 -3.93 -11.35
N TYR A 410 -0.79 -5.22 -11.38
CA TYR A 410 -2.16 -5.74 -11.42
C TYR A 410 -2.70 -6.09 -10.03
N CYS A 411 -1.85 -6.09 -9.01
CA CYS A 411 -2.25 -6.34 -7.64
C CYS A 411 -3.10 -5.18 -7.11
N SER A 412 -4.18 -5.52 -6.43
CA SER A 412 -5.10 -4.54 -5.83
C SER A 412 -5.38 -4.81 -4.35
N GLU A 413 -5.02 -6.01 -3.87
CA GLU A 413 -5.27 -6.44 -2.49
C GLU A 413 -3.99 -6.83 -1.77
N ALA A 414 -4.00 -6.72 -0.43
CA ALA A 414 -2.83 -7.04 0.39
C ALA A 414 -2.44 -8.53 0.29
N GLU A 415 -3.43 -9.39 0.04
CA GLU A 415 -3.29 -10.81 -0.21
C GLU A 415 -2.50 -11.09 -1.49
N ASP A 416 -2.72 -10.32 -2.56
CA ASP A 416 -1.96 -10.46 -3.82
C ASP A 416 -0.46 -10.20 -3.58
N VAL A 417 -0.15 -9.16 -2.81
CA VAL A 417 1.22 -8.79 -2.45
C VAL A 417 1.85 -9.88 -1.57
N GLN A 418 1.08 -10.47 -0.65
CA GLN A 418 1.56 -11.57 0.18
C GLN A 418 1.82 -12.85 -0.62
N GLN A 419 1.04 -13.13 -1.66
CA GLN A 419 1.28 -14.25 -2.58
C GLN A 419 2.59 -14.05 -3.35
N ILE A 420 2.81 -12.86 -3.92
CA ILE A 420 4.07 -12.52 -4.61
C ILE A 420 5.26 -12.62 -3.65
N ARG A 421 5.10 -12.14 -2.40
CA ARG A 421 6.15 -12.28 -1.40
C ARG A 421 6.48 -13.75 -1.14
N SER A 422 5.46 -14.60 -0.97
CA SER A 422 5.64 -16.03 -0.71
C SER A 422 6.29 -16.74 -1.91
N GLU A 423 5.94 -16.35 -3.13
CA GLU A 423 6.60 -16.79 -4.36
C GLU A 423 8.09 -16.42 -4.38
N LEU A 424 8.44 -15.18 -4.04
CA LEU A 424 9.83 -14.71 -3.97
C LEU A 424 10.63 -15.42 -2.85
N GLU A 425 9.99 -15.74 -1.73
CA GLU A 425 10.59 -16.54 -0.65
C GLU A 425 10.82 -17.99 -1.10
N GLY A 426 9.87 -18.60 -1.83
CA GLY A 426 10.01 -19.94 -2.42
C GLY A 426 11.08 -20.01 -3.50
N ALA A 427 11.29 -18.94 -4.26
CA ALA A 427 12.36 -18.80 -5.24
C ALA A 427 13.75 -18.49 -4.61
N GLY A 428 13.83 -18.32 -3.28
CA GLY A 428 15.08 -18.02 -2.57
C GLY A 428 15.60 -16.60 -2.78
N LEU A 429 14.78 -15.69 -3.32
CA LEU A 429 15.14 -14.29 -3.56
C LEU A 429 14.96 -13.42 -2.31
N ILE A 430 14.06 -13.83 -1.41
CA ILE A 430 13.80 -13.22 -0.11
C ILE A 430 14.06 -14.24 0.99
N LYS A 431 14.60 -13.76 2.12
CA LYS A 431 14.80 -14.59 3.30
C LYS A 431 13.44 -15.00 3.87
N GLN A 432 13.22 -16.30 4.01
CA GLN A 432 11.99 -16.81 4.60
C GLN A 432 11.78 -16.27 6.02
N SER A 433 10.55 -15.88 6.31
CA SER A 433 10.14 -15.52 7.67
C SER A 433 10.27 -16.72 8.60
N ARG A 434 10.79 -16.50 9.83
CA ARG A 434 10.83 -17.55 10.88
C ARG A 434 9.42 -17.94 11.35
N THR A 435 8.43 -17.08 11.14
CA THR A 435 7.05 -17.30 11.52
C THR A 435 6.26 -17.80 10.31
N LYS A 436 5.70 -19.01 10.40
CA LYS A 436 4.81 -19.57 9.37
C LYS A 436 3.54 -18.71 9.28
N VAL A 437 3.47 -17.84 8.28
CA VAL A 437 2.25 -17.08 7.96
C VAL A 437 1.32 -18.02 7.19
N LYS A 438 0.04 -18.08 7.57
CA LYS A 438 -0.96 -18.87 6.82
C LYS A 438 -1.07 -18.31 5.40
N GLU A 439 -1.01 -19.19 4.39
CA GLU A 439 -1.17 -18.76 3.00
C GLU A 439 -2.54 -18.10 2.79
N PRO A 440 -2.60 -16.91 2.18
CA PRO A 440 -3.86 -16.24 1.93
C PRO A 440 -4.69 -17.00 0.89
N PRO A 441 -6.03 -16.90 0.93
CA PRO A 441 -6.87 -17.50 -0.10
C PRO A 441 -6.52 -16.94 -1.48
N VAL A 442 -6.55 -17.79 -2.50
CA VAL A 442 -6.26 -17.40 -3.88
C VAL A 442 -7.56 -16.95 -4.56
N LYS A 443 -7.64 -15.66 -4.92
CA LYS A 443 -8.80 -15.04 -5.55
C LYS A 443 -8.41 -14.42 -6.90
N PRO A 444 -8.57 -15.14 -8.01
CA PRO A 444 -8.39 -14.56 -9.35
C PRO A 444 -9.49 -13.53 -9.64
N LEU A 445 -9.27 -12.67 -10.64
CA LEU A 445 -10.33 -11.83 -11.16
C LEU A 445 -11.36 -12.70 -11.90
N ARG A 446 -12.63 -12.34 -11.81
CA ARG A 446 -13.73 -12.99 -12.51
C ARG A 446 -14.45 -11.98 -13.37
N TYR A 447 -14.63 -12.32 -14.63
CA TYR A 447 -15.39 -11.55 -15.61
C TYR A 447 -16.57 -12.38 -16.09
N ASN A 448 -17.70 -11.72 -16.35
CA ASN A 448 -18.80 -12.30 -17.09
C ASN A 448 -18.78 -11.76 -18.53
N VAL A 449 -18.22 -12.54 -19.45
CA VAL A 449 -18.10 -12.15 -20.86
C VAL A 449 -19.23 -12.84 -21.62
N HIS A 450 -20.29 -12.08 -21.92
CA HIS A 450 -21.49 -12.57 -22.61
C HIS A 450 -22.09 -13.86 -22.00
N GLY A 451 -22.13 -13.96 -20.67
CA GLY A 451 -22.68 -15.11 -19.95
C GLY A 451 -21.67 -16.20 -19.62
N PHE A 452 -20.41 -16.08 -20.07
CA PHE A 452 -19.34 -17.03 -19.72
C PHE A 452 -18.47 -16.48 -18.60
N ASP A 453 -18.09 -17.36 -17.67
CA ASP A 453 -17.14 -17.03 -16.61
C ASP A 453 -15.71 -17.08 -17.16
N VAL A 454 -15.04 -15.92 -17.10
CA VAL A 454 -13.64 -15.77 -17.50
C VAL A 454 -12.80 -15.41 -16.28
N TYR A 455 -11.81 -16.25 -15.98
CA TYR A 455 -10.94 -16.10 -14.82
C TYR A 455 -9.55 -15.62 -15.22
N VAL A 456 -9.01 -14.64 -14.50
CA VAL A 456 -7.68 -14.05 -14.78
C VAL A 456 -6.82 -14.09 -13.53
N GLY A 457 -5.62 -14.68 -13.64
CA GLY A 457 -4.64 -14.66 -12.55
C GLY A 457 -3.81 -13.38 -12.56
N LYS A 458 -3.78 -12.62 -11.45
CA LYS A 458 -3.00 -11.36 -11.35
C LYS A 458 -1.51 -11.57 -11.10
N ASN A 459 -1.14 -12.75 -10.61
CA ASN A 459 0.24 -13.13 -10.31
C ASN A 459 0.46 -14.62 -10.58
N ASN A 460 1.69 -15.09 -10.49
CA ASN A 460 2.02 -16.46 -10.85
C ASN A 460 1.36 -17.50 -9.93
N VAL A 461 1.13 -17.18 -8.65
CA VAL A 461 0.38 -18.06 -7.73
C VAL A 461 -1.06 -18.24 -8.23
N GLN A 462 -1.73 -17.14 -8.60
CA GLN A 462 -3.07 -17.17 -9.17
C GLN A 462 -3.11 -17.82 -10.55
N ASN A 463 -2.12 -17.57 -11.42
CA ASN A 463 -2.02 -18.21 -12.74
C ASN A 463 -1.96 -19.73 -12.61
N ASN A 464 -1.14 -20.27 -11.70
CA ASN A 464 -1.10 -21.72 -11.47
C ASN A 464 -2.43 -22.25 -10.92
N PHE A 465 -3.08 -21.49 -10.03
CA PHE A 465 -4.38 -21.87 -9.50
C PHE A 465 -5.45 -21.92 -10.60
N VAL A 466 -5.59 -20.84 -11.38
CA VAL A 466 -6.56 -20.73 -12.47
C VAL A 466 -6.35 -21.84 -13.50
N THR A 467 -5.11 -22.05 -13.94
CA THR A 467 -4.82 -23.05 -14.99
C THR A 467 -4.91 -24.49 -14.52
N PHE A 468 -4.43 -24.82 -13.32
CA PHE A 468 -4.24 -26.22 -12.92
C PHE A 468 -5.17 -26.72 -11.82
N ARG A 469 -5.80 -25.82 -11.04
CA ARG A 469 -6.71 -26.19 -9.95
C ARG A 469 -8.16 -25.82 -10.23
N LEU A 470 -8.41 -24.64 -10.81
CA LEU A 470 -9.75 -24.15 -11.12
C LEU A 470 -10.25 -24.72 -12.46
N ALA A 471 -9.43 -24.61 -13.52
CA ALA A 471 -9.84 -25.00 -14.86
C ALA A 471 -9.95 -26.52 -15.05
N SER A 472 -11.03 -26.91 -15.73
CA SER A 472 -11.27 -28.24 -16.27
C SER A 472 -10.42 -28.50 -17.51
N ALA A 473 -10.33 -29.76 -17.92
CA ALA A 473 -9.50 -30.17 -19.06
C ALA A 473 -9.95 -29.58 -20.42
N ASN A 474 -11.26 -29.31 -20.55
CA ASN A 474 -11.89 -28.82 -21.77
C ASN A 474 -12.12 -27.29 -21.77
N ASP A 475 -11.75 -26.60 -20.70
CA ASP A 475 -11.80 -25.14 -20.68
C ASP A 475 -10.75 -24.56 -21.64
N LEU A 476 -11.02 -23.36 -22.18
CA LEU A 476 -10.04 -22.64 -22.99
C LEU A 476 -9.08 -21.86 -22.10
N TRP A 477 -7.80 -21.99 -22.38
CA TRP A 477 -6.71 -21.24 -21.77
C TRP A 477 -6.10 -20.29 -22.81
N LEU A 478 -5.83 -19.05 -22.39
CA LEU A 478 -5.27 -17.99 -23.23
C LEU A 478 -4.02 -17.38 -22.58
N HIS A 479 -3.08 -16.99 -23.43
CA HIS A 479 -1.86 -16.27 -23.06
C HIS A 479 -1.27 -15.53 -24.28
N THR A 480 -0.63 -14.38 -24.07
CA THR A 480 0.04 -13.65 -25.16
C THR A 480 1.17 -14.45 -25.80
N GLN A 481 1.32 -14.33 -27.11
CA GLN A 481 2.37 -15.02 -27.84
C GLN A 481 3.74 -14.36 -27.57
N LYS A 482 4.75 -15.16 -27.22
CA LYS A 482 6.18 -14.76 -27.00
C LYS A 482 6.44 -13.72 -25.90
N ILE A 483 5.41 -13.12 -25.34
CA ILE A 483 5.46 -12.09 -24.31
C ILE A 483 4.71 -12.60 -23.08
N HIS A 484 5.09 -12.13 -21.90
CA HIS A 484 4.45 -12.54 -20.65
C HIS A 484 3.09 -11.86 -20.45
N SER A 485 2.10 -12.66 -20.03
CA SER A 485 0.76 -12.19 -19.63
C SER A 485 0.20 -13.00 -18.47
N SER A 486 -0.87 -12.49 -17.87
CA SER A 486 -1.73 -13.28 -17.01
C SER A 486 -2.30 -14.50 -17.73
N HIS A 487 -2.49 -15.59 -17.01
CA HIS A 487 -3.24 -16.73 -17.54
C HIS A 487 -4.72 -16.40 -17.48
N VAL A 488 -5.40 -16.51 -18.61
CA VAL A 488 -6.84 -16.34 -18.72
C VAL A 488 -7.48 -17.68 -19.03
N VAL A 489 -8.57 -18.02 -18.35
CA VAL A 489 -9.35 -19.23 -18.60
C VAL A 489 -10.81 -18.87 -18.83
N ILE A 490 -11.38 -19.37 -19.91
CA ILE A 490 -12.83 -19.33 -20.17
C ILE A 490 -13.40 -20.66 -19.69
N SER A 491 -14.26 -20.63 -18.68
CA SER A 491 -14.97 -21.82 -18.23
C SER A 491 -16.14 -22.08 -19.17
N ALA A 492 -16.15 -23.26 -19.80
CA ALA A 492 -17.16 -23.61 -20.78
C ALA A 492 -17.45 -25.11 -20.82
N GLU A 493 -18.74 -25.45 -20.86
CA GLU A 493 -19.21 -26.80 -21.14
C GLU A 493 -19.59 -26.90 -22.63
N GLY A 494 -18.61 -26.76 -23.53
CA GLY A 494 -18.82 -26.88 -24.98
C GLY A 494 -18.12 -25.80 -25.81
N ASP A 495 -18.64 -25.56 -27.02
CA ASP A 495 -18.08 -24.58 -27.95
C ASP A 495 -18.22 -23.15 -27.42
N VAL A 496 -17.12 -22.41 -27.44
CA VAL A 496 -17.07 -21.02 -27.01
C VAL A 496 -17.23 -20.11 -28.23
N PRO A 497 -18.22 -19.20 -28.26
CA PRO A 497 -18.39 -18.28 -29.38
C PRO A 497 -17.18 -17.35 -29.58
N ASP A 498 -16.86 -17.02 -30.83
CA ASP A 498 -15.72 -16.16 -31.19
C ASP A 498 -15.70 -14.82 -30.44
N LYS A 499 -16.88 -14.22 -30.22
CA LYS A 499 -17.01 -12.97 -29.45
C LYS A 499 -16.50 -13.08 -28.00
N VAL A 500 -16.67 -14.24 -27.37
CA VAL A 500 -16.20 -14.49 -25.99
C VAL A 500 -14.70 -14.70 -26.00
N ILE A 501 -14.17 -15.42 -26.99
CA ILE A 501 -12.72 -15.62 -27.18
C ILE A 501 -12.04 -14.27 -27.41
N LEU A 502 -12.61 -13.41 -28.27
CA LEU A 502 -12.11 -12.07 -28.52
C LEU A 502 -12.09 -11.23 -27.24
N GLY A 503 -13.20 -11.13 -26.51
CA GLY A 503 -13.23 -10.38 -25.24
C GLY A 503 -12.25 -10.90 -24.20
N ALA A 504 -12.12 -12.23 -24.06
CA ALA A 504 -11.14 -12.84 -23.17
C ALA A 504 -9.69 -12.57 -23.62
N ALA A 505 -9.43 -12.53 -24.93
CA ALA A 505 -8.12 -12.20 -25.48
C ALA A 505 -7.77 -10.72 -25.29
N GLU A 506 -8.73 -9.80 -25.43
CA GLU A 506 -8.57 -8.36 -25.14
C GLU A 506 -8.17 -8.15 -23.67
N ILE A 507 -8.85 -8.85 -22.75
CA ILE A 507 -8.51 -8.89 -21.33
C ILE A 507 -7.11 -9.48 -21.12
N CYS A 508 -6.77 -10.59 -21.78
CA CYS A 508 -5.44 -11.20 -21.69
C CYS A 508 -4.33 -10.25 -22.16
N ALA A 509 -4.57 -9.51 -23.24
CA ALA A 509 -3.63 -8.54 -23.78
C ALA A 509 -3.48 -7.32 -22.84
N TYR A 510 -4.55 -6.89 -22.16
CA TYR A 510 -4.49 -5.84 -21.14
C TYR A 510 -3.62 -6.25 -19.94
N PHE A 511 -3.72 -7.51 -19.49
CA PHE A 511 -2.88 -8.05 -18.44
C PHE A 511 -1.56 -8.63 -18.97
N SER A 512 -0.90 -7.95 -19.92
CA SER A 512 0.37 -8.35 -20.54
C SER A 512 1.42 -7.24 -20.58
N GLN A 513 2.68 -7.57 -20.91
CA GLN A 513 3.74 -6.56 -21.03
C GLN A 513 3.46 -5.58 -22.17
N ALA A 514 2.56 -5.94 -23.08
CA ALA A 514 2.18 -5.17 -24.25
C ALA A 514 0.84 -4.44 -24.07
N ALA A 515 0.41 -4.18 -22.83
CA ALA A 515 -0.86 -3.52 -22.51
C ALA A 515 -1.03 -2.13 -23.15
N GLU A 516 0.07 -1.40 -23.38
CA GLU A 516 0.07 -0.09 -24.06
C GLU A 516 0.19 -0.20 -25.60
N GLY A 517 0.33 -1.41 -26.13
CA GLY A 517 0.47 -1.67 -27.55
C GLY A 517 -0.87 -1.77 -28.29
N SER A 518 -0.79 -2.09 -29.58
CA SER A 518 -1.95 -2.44 -30.41
C SER A 518 -1.64 -3.69 -31.21
N LYS A 519 -2.68 -4.41 -31.65
CA LYS A 519 -2.56 -5.65 -32.44
C LYS A 519 -1.69 -6.71 -31.75
N ILE A 520 -2.03 -7.04 -30.51
CA ILE A 520 -1.33 -8.03 -29.70
C ILE A 520 -1.80 -9.44 -30.08
N PRO A 521 -0.88 -10.36 -30.46
CA PRO A 521 -1.22 -11.76 -30.71
C PRO A 521 -1.44 -12.50 -29.38
N VAL A 522 -2.60 -13.14 -29.25
CA VAL A 522 -2.99 -13.96 -28.10
C VAL A 522 -3.24 -15.38 -28.57
N ASP A 523 -2.50 -16.32 -27.99
CA ASP A 523 -2.66 -17.74 -28.25
C ASP A 523 -3.73 -18.31 -27.32
N TYR A 524 -4.58 -19.18 -27.86
CA TYR A 524 -5.58 -19.91 -27.08
C TYR A 524 -5.60 -21.40 -27.46
N THR A 525 -5.79 -22.25 -26.46
CA THR A 525 -5.90 -23.70 -26.62
C THR A 525 -6.71 -24.32 -25.49
N LEU A 526 -7.04 -25.60 -25.57
CA LEU A 526 -7.67 -26.32 -24.47
C LEU A 526 -6.67 -26.48 -23.32
N ARG A 527 -7.13 -26.31 -22.08
CA ARG A 527 -6.31 -26.42 -20.87
C ARG A 527 -5.53 -27.74 -20.79
N LYS A 528 -6.08 -28.86 -21.28
CA LYS A 528 -5.38 -30.17 -21.33
C LYS A 528 -4.07 -30.16 -22.14
N ASN A 529 -3.91 -29.21 -23.06
CA ASN A 529 -2.70 -29.03 -23.87
C ASN A 529 -1.63 -28.21 -23.14
N VAL A 530 -1.96 -27.64 -21.98
CA VAL A 530 -1.05 -26.81 -21.18
C VAL A 530 -0.42 -27.66 -20.07
N LYS A 531 0.91 -27.66 -20.00
CA LYS A 531 1.68 -28.43 -19.02
C LYS A 531 2.69 -27.55 -18.30
N LYS A 532 2.88 -27.82 -17.01
CA LYS A 532 3.97 -27.24 -16.22
C LYS A 532 5.12 -28.25 -16.12
N PRO A 533 6.32 -27.96 -16.65
CA PRO A 533 7.46 -28.86 -16.52
C PRO A 533 7.89 -29.03 -15.05
N PRO A 534 8.44 -30.21 -14.68
CA PRO A 534 9.00 -30.43 -13.35
C PRO A 534 10.09 -29.39 -13.04
N HIS A 535 10.09 -28.89 -11.80
CA HIS A 535 11.05 -27.88 -11.30
C HIS A 535 11.04 -26.52 -12.00
N ALA A 536 10.12 -26.27 -12.93
CA ALA A 536 9.97 -24.96 -13.54
C ALA A 536 9.40 -23.94 -12.52
N PRO A 537 9.81 -22.66 -12.61
CA PRO A 537 9.25 -21.59 -11.79
C PRO A 537 7.73 -21.53 -11.88
N LEU A 538 7.08 -20.97 -10.85
CA LEU A 538 5.66 -20.67 -10.88
C LEU A 538 5.37 -19.73 -12.07
N GLY A 539 4.38 -20.09 -12.88
CA GLY A 539 3.93 -19.30 -14.04
C GLY A 539 4.53 -19.77 -15.35
N PHE A 540 5.61 -20.55 -15.33
CA PHE A 540 6.16 -21.14 -16.55
C PHE A 540 5.32 -22.34 -17.00
N VAL A 541 4.84 -22.28 -18.24
CA VAL A 541 4.06 -23.34 -18.89
C VAL A 541 4.53 -23.57 -20.32
N VAL A 542 4.31 -24.79 -20.80
CA VAL A 542 4.48 -25.18 -22.20
C VAL A 542 3.12 -25.63 -22.71
N TYR A 543 2.78 -25.22 -23.93
CA TYR A 543 1.50 -25.54 -24.55
C TYR A 543 1.68 -25.89 -26.03
N THR A 544 0.79 -26.74 -26.52
CA THR A 544 0.73 -27.19 -27.92
C THR A 544 -0.67 -26.95 -28.50
N ASP A 545 -0.82 -27.15 -29.81
CA ASP A 545 -2.13 -27.19 -30.49
C ASP A 545 -2.97 -25.93 -30.21
N PHE A 546 -2.37 -24.77 -30.42
CA PHE A 546 -3.00 -23.46 -30.18
C PHE A 546 -3.41 -22.78 -31.48
N LYS A 547 -4.37 -21.87 -31.35
CA LYS A 547 -4.75 -20.90 -32.37
C LYS A 547 -4.42 -19.50 -31.86
N THR A 548 -4.27 -18.53 -32.76
CA THR A 548 -3.91 -17.15 -32.40
C THR A 548 -4.99 -16.19 -32.86
N VAL A 549 -5.36 -15.24 -32.00
CA VAL A 549 -6.16 -14.06 -32.36
C VAL A 549 -5.34 -12.79 -32.18
N ILE A 550 -5.64 -11.75 -32.95
CA ILE A 550 -4.99 -10.44 -32.84
C ILE A 550 -6.01 -9.45 -32.29
N VAL A 551 -5.69 -8.83 -31.16
CA VAL A 551 -6.62 -7.97 -30.42
C VAL A 551 -5.95 -6.68 -29.97
N ASN A 552 -6.75 -5.69 -29.59
CA ASN A 552 -6.25 -4.53 -28.87
C ASN A 552 -6.49 -4.72 -27.37
N PRO A 553 -5.55 -4.33 -26.49
CA PRO A 553 -5.74 -4.45 -25.06
C PRO A 553 -6.96 -3.65 -24.56
N ASP A 554 -7.87 -4.31 -23.83
CA ASP A 554 -8.98 -3.66 -23.13
C ASP A 554 -9.24 -4.38 -21.80
N ARG A 555 -9.52 -3.62 -20.74
CA ARG A 555 -9.78 -4.14 -19.40
C ARG A 555 -11.21 -4.65 -19.24
N HIS A 556 -12.17 -4.12 -20.01
CA HIS A 556 -13.61 -4.40 -19.89
C HIS A 556 -14.15 -4.31 -18.45
N THR A 557 -14.02 -3.13 -17.85
CA THR A 557 -14.46 -2.92 -16.45
C THR A 557 -15.94 -3.21 -16.21
N GLU A 558 -16.76 -3.10 -17.25
CA GLU A 558 -18.19 -3.40 -17.27
C GLU A 558 -18.52 -4.89 -17.15
N TRP A 559 -17.57 -5.78 -17.47
CA TRP A 559 -17.74 -7.24 -17.34
C TRP A 559 -17.14 -7.79 -16.05
N LEU A 560 -16.42 -6.98 -15.28
CA LEU A 560 -15.78 -7.41 -14.04
C LEU A 560 -16.85 -7.62 -12.94
N VAL A 561 -16.83 -8.80 -12.29
CA VAL A 561 -17.82 -9.23 -11.28
C VAL A 561 -17.28 -9.18 -9.86
#